data_AF-A0A101QUM3-F1
#
_entry.id   AF-A0A101QUM3-F1
#
_cell.length_a   1.000
_cell.length_b   1.000
_cell.length_c   1.000
_cell.angle_alpha   90.00
_cell.angle_beta   90.00
_cell.angle_gamma   90.00
#
_symmetry.space_group_name_H-M   'P 1'
#
loop_
_entity.id
_entity.type
_entity.pdbx_description
1 polymer ?
#
loop_
_entity_poly.entity_id
_entity_poly.type
_entity_poly.pdbx_seq_one_letter_code
_entity_poly.pdbx_strand_id
1 'polypeptide(L)'
;MRFRHKAAAAMATLVLPLAGLVGLASQAEAASNATATFTKTSDWGTGFGGQWTVKNTGTSSISSWTVEWDFPSGTKVTSAWDATVTNSGDHWTAKNVGWNGTIAPGASVSFGFNGSGPGSPANCKLNGGSCDGGPTVPGDTAPSAPGTPTASSVTDTSVKLSWSAATDDKGVKNYDVLRDGAKVATVTTTSYTDTGLTAGTDYTYTVQARDTADQTGPVSGSVAVHTTGGTTTPPPPGGKVKLGYFTEWGIYGRNYNVKNLVTSGSAAKITHINYAFGNVTNGQCAIGDSYADYDKAFTADQSVDGVADTWDQPLRGNFNQLRKLKAKYPNIKILWSFGGWTWSGGFGQAAANPAAFAQSCYNLVEDPRWADVFDGIDIDWEYPNACGLSCDTSGAAAYKNLMAALRAKFGANNLVTAATTADGSAGGKIESADYAGAAQYVDWYNVMTYDFFGAWDAKGPTAPHSPLTSYTGIPKAGFTTADAMAKFKAIGVPANKLLIGIGFYGRGWTGVTQDAPGGTATGPAAGTYEQGIEDYKVLKTSCPATGTVAGTAYAHCGTNWWSYDTPATIASKMAWAKNQGLGGAFFWEFSGDTANGELVSAISSNL
;
A
#
# COMPACT_ATOMS: atom_id res chain seq x y z
N MET A 1 21.18 18.47 67.97
CA MET A 1 19.99 17.65 68.30
C MET A 1 19.94 16.51 67.28
N ARG A 2 20.65 15.38 67.45
CA ARG A 2 20.36 14.16 68.26
C ARG A 2 18.99 13.52 67.98
N PHE A 3 18.99 12.36 67.31
CA PHE A 3 18.34 11.05 67.59
C PHE A 3 18.73 10.13 66.40
N ARG A 4 19.72 9.21 66.41
CA ARG A 4 20.00 7.95 67.17
C ARG A 4 18.83 6.97 67.25
N HIS A 5 18.96 5.78 66.64
CA HIS A 5 18.65 4.39 67.07
C HIS A 5 19.32 3.45 66.00
N LYS A 6 20.50 2.83 66.18
CA LYS A 6 20.94 1.60 66.90
C LYS A 6 20.35 0.25 66.43
N ALA A 7 21.18 -0.58 65.78
CA ALA A 7 21.42 -2.03 65.98
C ALA A 7 22.52 -2.48 64.97
N ALA A 8 23.80 -2.75 65.31
CA ALA A 8 24.38 -3.93 66.00
C ALA A 8 23.99 -5.27 65.32
N ALA A 9 24.80 -5.90 64.45
CA ALA A 9 26.10 -6.57 64.60
C ALA A 9 25.95 -8.11 64.70
N ALA A 10 26.55 -8.84 63.75
CA ALA A 10 27.01 -10.21 63.94
C ALA A 10 28.11 -10.55 62.90
N MET A 11 29.37 -10.55 63.37
CA MET A 11 30.51 -11.19 62.72
C MET A 11 30.49 -12.68 63.08
N ALA A 12 30.77 -13.54 62.11
CA ALA A 12 31.30 -14.88 62.35
C ALA A 12 32.43 -15.13 61.33
N THR A 13 33.66 -15.10 61.83
CA THR A 13 34.88 -15.58 61.17
C THR A 13 35.04 -17.08 61.44
N LEU A 14 35.37 -17.90 60.43
CA LEU A 14 36.51 -18.83 60.49
C LEU A 14 36.76 -19.57 59.15
N VAL A 15 38.05 -19.67 58.82
CA VAL A 15 38.78 -20.76 58.12
C VAL A 15 38.80 -20.79 56.58
N LEU A 16 40.00 -20.48 56.05
CA LEU A 16 40.54 -20.87 54.73
C LEU A 16 40.83 -22.39 54.68
N PRO A 17 40.78 -23.02 53.48
CA PRO A 17 42.05 -23.27 52.79
C PRO A 17 42.00 -23.07 51.26
N LEU A 18 43.18 -22.73 50.71
CA LEU A 18 43.57 -22.81 49.30
C LEU A 18 43.24 -24.20 48.70
N ALA A 19 42.61 -24.22 47.53
CA ALA A 19 42.94 -25.10 46.37
C ALA A 19 41.90 -24.96 45.25
N GLY A 20 42.35 -24.85 43.99
CA GLY A 20 41.53 -25.19 42.82
C GLY A 20 41.12 -24.04 41.90
N LEU A 21 42.07 -23.26 41.37
CA LEU A 21 41.87 -22.57 40.09
C LEU A 21 41.93 -23.62 38.96
N VAL A 22 40.81 -24.31 38.73
CA VAL A 22 40.58 -25.01 37.46
C VAL A 22 40.11 -23.93 36.50
N GLY A 23 41.00 -23.54 35.58
CA GLY A 23 40.60 -22.74 34.43
C GLY A 23 39.50 -23.49 33.69
N LEU A 24 38.30 -22.93 33.70
CA LEU A 24 37.26 -23.29 32.75
C LEU A 24 37.84 -22.97 31.37
N ALA A 25 38.26 -24.02 30.66
CA ALA A 25 38.55 -23.93 29.24
C ALA A 25 37.32 -23.31 28.56
N SER A 26 37.51 -22.15 27.94
CA SER A 26 36.56 -21.58 27.00
C SER A 26 36.20 -22.65 25.99
N GLN A 27 34.91 -22.87 25.79
CA GLN A 27 34.42 -23.71 24.70
C GLN A 27 35.04 -23.22 23.39
N ALA A 28 35.59 -24.15 22.62
CA ALA A 28 36.10 -23.89 21.29
C ALA A 28 34.94 -23.36 20.43
N GLU A 29 35.04 -22.10 20.00
CA GLU A 29 34.18 -21.56 18.95
C GLU A 29 34.42 -22.36 17.68
N ALA A 30 33.38 -23.09 17.26
CA ALA A 30 33.40 -23.94 16.08
C ALA A 30 33.66 -23.13 14.80
N ALA A 31 34.46 -23.70 13.91
CA ALA A 31 34.78 -23.19 12.59
C ALA A 31 33.52 -22.91 11.75
N SER A 32 33.22 -21.64 11.50
CA SER A 32 32.27 -21.21 10.45
C SER A 32 32.82 -20.09 9.55
N ASN A 33 34.10 -19.76 9.69
CA ASN A 33 34.68 -18.52 9.15
C ASN A 33 35.93 -18.74 8.28
N ALA A 34 36.24 -19.96 7.85
CA ALA A 34 37.44 -20.22 7.05
C ALA A 34 37.30 -21.41 6.11
N THR A 35 38.02 -21.41 4.99
CA THR A 35 38.13 -22.53 4.04
C THR A 35 39.59 -22.89 3.77
N ALA A 36 39.87 -24.12 3.34
CA ALA A 36 41.18 -24.60 2.91
C ALA A 36 41.07 -25.40 1.60
N THR A 37 41.80 -25.00 0.57
CA THR A 37 41.73 -25.64 -0.77
C THR A 37 43.08 -26.23 -1.18
N PHE A 38 43.09 -27.48 -1.66
CA PHE A 38 44.28 -28.14 -2.18
C PHE A 38 44.45 -27.92 -3.67
N THR A 39 45.69 -27.77 -4.12
CA THR A 39 46.05 -27.78 -5.54
C THR A 39 47.34 -28.57 -5.71
N LYS A 40 47.34 -29.48 -6.68
CA LYS A 40 48.57 -30.12 -7.15
C LYS A 40 49.28 -29.15 -8.09
N THR A 41 50.40 -28.58 -7.65
CA THR A 41 51.14 -27.54 -8.38
C THR A 41 52.07 -28.12 -9.45
N SER A 42 52.44 -29.40 -9.34
CA SER A 42 53.19 -30.16 -10.34
C SER A 42 53.02 -31.66 -10.12
N ASP A 43 53.16 -32.46 -11.18
CA ASP A 43 53.08 -33.94 -11.13
C ASP A 43 54.13 -34.52 -12.09
N TRP A 44 54.97 -35.42 -11.60
CA TRP A 44 55.99 -36.10 -12.39
C TRP A 44 55.86 -37.63 -12.34
N GLY A 45 54.66 -38.13 -12.02
CA GLY A 45 54.28 -39.54 -12.05
C GLY A 45 54.68 -40.32 -10.79
N THR A 46 55.93 -40.19 -10.33
CA THR A 46 56.40 -40.84 -9.09
C THR A 46 56.27 -39.95 -7.85
N GLY A 47 56.01 -38.65 -8.06
CA GLY A 47 55.76 -37.66 -7.02
C GLY A 47 55.10 -36.41 -7.58
N PHE A 48 54.81 -35.46 -6.68
CA PHE A 48 54.05 -34.26 -6.99
C PHE A 48 54.42 -33.09 -6.06
N GLY A 49 54.19 -31.87 -6.53
CA GLY A 49 54.12 -30.68 -5.68
C GLY A 49 52.68 -30.42 -5.26
N GLY A 50 52.45 -30.14 -3.99
CA GLY A 50 51.13 -29.84 -3.42
C GLY A 50 51.14 -28.47 -2.72
N GLN A 51 50.03 -27.74 -2.81
CA GLN A 51 49.81 -26.50 -2.07
C GLN A 51 48.41 -26.49 -1.46
N TRP A 52 48.33 -26.09 -0.19
CA TRP A 52 47.08 -25.75 0.47
C TRP A 52 46.97 -24.24 0.60
N THR A 53 45.76 -23.70 0.42
CA THR A 53 45.46 -22.28 0.63
C THR A 53 44.33 -22.15 1.65
N VAL A 54 44.62 -21.51 2.79
CA VAL A 54 43.67 -21.23 3.85
C VAL A 54 43.15 -19.81 3.69
N LYS A 55 41.83 -19.63 3.61
CA LYS A 55 41.16 -18.33 3.46
C LYS A 55 40.26 -18.05 4.65
N ASN A 56 40.33 -16.83 5.18
CA ASN A 56 39.36 -16.34 6.15
C ASN A 56 38.12 -15.81 5.41
N THR A 57 36.99 -16.48 5.59
CA THR A 57 35.69 -16.11 5.00
C THR A 57 34.76 -15.39 5.98
N GLY A 58 35.14 -15.29 7.25
CA GLY A 58 34.39 -14.58 8.28
C GLY A 58 34.74 -13.10 8.39
N THR A 59 34.16 -12.45 9.41
CA THR A 59 34.29 -11.01 9.68
C THR A 59 35.31 -10.68 10.77
N SER A 60 35.88 -11.69 11.44
CA SER A 60 36.92 -11.54 12.47
C SER A 60 38.24 -12.18 12.02
N SER A 61 39.36 -11.67 12.52
CA SER A 61 40.68 -12.24 12.21
C SER A 61 40.86 -13.62 12.84
N ILE A 62 41.42 -14.57 12.06
CA ILE A 62 41.85 -15.88 12.56
C ILE A 62 43.24 -15.70 13.15
N SER A 63 43.50 -16.22 14.35
CA SER A 63 44.80 -16.09 15.03
C SER A 63 45.78 -17.23 14.73
N SER A 64 45.26 -18.40 14.37
CA SER A 64 46.04 -19.61 14.02
C SER A 64 45.23 -20.56 13.16
N TRP A 65 45.90 -21.41 12.38
CA TRP A 65 45.25 -22.44 11.58
C TRP A 65 46.01 -23.77 11.62
N THR A 66 45.23 -24.84 11.55
CA THR A 66 45.68 -26.22 11.41
C THR A 66 44.86 -26.88 10.31
N VAL A 67 45.51 -27.42 9.29
CA VAL A 67 44.89 -28.20 8.21
C VAL A 67 45.24 -29.67 8.42
N GLU A 68 44.24 -30.54 8.42
CA GLU A 68 44.36 -31.98 8.51
C GLU A 68 43.79 -32.62 7.25
N TRP A 69 44.37 -33.70 6.75
CA TRP A 69 43.85 -34.45 5.61
C TRP A 69 44.39 -35.89 5.61
N ASP A 70 43.70 -36.78 4.89
CA ASP A 70 44.16 -38.15 4.64
C ASP A 70 44.69 -38.27 3.22
N PHE A 71 45.77 -39.01 3.04
CA PHE A 71 46.19 -39.46 1.70
C PHE A 71 45.90 -40.95 1.48
N PRO A 72 45.74 -41.41 0.23
CA PRO A 72 45.72 -42.83 -0.07
C PRO A 72 47.03 -43.50 0.34
N SER A 73 46.93 -44.74 0.82
CA SER A 73 48.09 -45.55 1.19
C SER A 73 49.14 -45.57 0.08
N GLY A 74 50.41 -45.40 0.45
CA GLY A 74 51.53 -45.26 -0.49
C GLY A 74 51.85 -43.82 -0.87
N THR A 75 51.06 -42.83 -0.45
CA THR A 75 51.37 -41.40 -0.63
C THR A 75 52.07 -40.84 0.60
N LYS A 76 53.09 -40.00 0.42
CA LYS A 76 53.80 -39.34 1.52
C LYS A 76 54.16 -37.90 1.17
N VAL A 77 54.19 -37.02 2.17
CA VAL A 77 54.90 -35.73 2.07
C VAL A 77 56.38 -35.95 2.38
N THR A 78 57.26 -35.48 1.51
CA THR A 78 58.73 -35.66 1.61
C THR A 78 59.44 -34.41 2.11
N SER A 79 58.89 -33.22 1.85
CA SER A 79 59.38 -31.94 2.36
C SER A 79 58.24 -30.91 2.34
N ALA A 80 58.23 -29.96 3.27
CA ALA A 80 57.20 -28.91 3.35
C ALA A 80 57.83 -27.56 3.69
N TRP A 81 57.17 -26.48 3.28
CA TRP A 81 57.52 -25.09 3.60
C TRP A 81 56.28 -24.32 4.04
N ASP A 82 56.49 -23.23 4.76
CA ASP A 82 55.44 -22.33 5.29
C ASP A 82 54.42 -23.01 6.24
N ALA A 83 54.67 -24.24 6.65
CA ALA A 83 53.92 -24.96 7.68
C ALA A 83 54.81 -25.99 8.37
N THR A 84 54.47 -26.33 9.61
CA THR A 84 55.00 -27.55 10.26
C THR A 84 54.08 -28.70 9.90
N VAL A 85 54.58 -29.67 9.12
CA VAL A 85 53.79 -30.82 8.64
C VAL A 85 54.24 -32.09 9.35
N THR A 86 53.29 -32.82 9.93
CA THR A 86 53.49 -34.09 10.64
C THR A 86 52.47 -35.13 10.16
N ASN A 87 52.70 -36.41 10.41
CA ASN A 87 51.74 -37.46 10.07
C ASN A 87 51.66 -38.57 11.13
N SER A 88 50.54 -39.26 11.15
CA SER A 88 50.33 -40.53 11.84
C SER A 88 49.70 -41.51 10.86
N GLY A 89 50.49 -42.44 10.33
CA GLY A 89 50.07 -43.29 9.21
C GLY A 89 49.81 -42.46 7.95
N ASP A 90 48.60 -42.61 7.39
CA ASP A 90 48.15 -41.92 6.19
C ASP A 90 47.44 -40.57 6.49
N HIS A 91 47.31 -40.21 7.77
CA HIS A 91 46.74 -38.95 8.24
C HIS A 91 47.83 -37.89 8.42
N TRP A 92 47.64 -36.71 7.82
CA TRP A 92 48.58 -35.61 7.79
C TRP A 92 48.01 -34.37 8.45
N THR A 93 48.87 -33.63 9.15
CA THR A 93 48.52 -32.39 9.85
C THR A 93 49.56 -31.32 9.53
N ALA A 94 49.11 -30.15 9.09
CA ALA A 94 49.92 -28.97 8.85
C ALA A 94 49.47 -27.82 9.76
N LYS A 95 50.39 -27.26 10.53
CA LYS A 95 50.14 -26.12 11.41
C LYS A 95 50.93 -24.90 10.96
N ASN A 96 50.31 -23.72 11.12
CA ASN A 96 50.94 -22.44 10.81
C ASN A 96 52.32 -22.27 11.49
N VAL A 97 53.22 -21.54 10.83
CA VAL A 97 54.48 -21.08 11.42
C VAL A 97 54.30 -19.68 12.00
N GLY A 98 55.33 -19.15 12.68
CA GLY A 98 55.20 -17.94 13.50
C GLY A 98 54.77 -16.66 12.77
N TRP A 99 54.90 -16.59 11.44
CA TRP A 99 54.61 -15.38 10.66
C TRP A 99 53.34 -15.46 9.80
N ASN A 100 52.69 -16.63 9.66
CA ASN A 100 51.49 -16.80 8.81
C ASN A 100 50.26 -17.30 9.56
N GLY A 101 50.27 -17.29 10.89
CA GLY A 101 49.12 -17.73 11.70
C GLY A 101 47.92 -16.79 11.65
N THR A 102 48.16 -15.48 11.61
CA THR A 102 47.09 -14.48 11.62
C THR A 102 46.58 -14.19 10.22
N ILE A 103 45.27 -14.38 9.98
CA ILE A 103 44.60 -14.13 8.70
C ILE A 103 43.46 -13.13 8.91
N ALA A 104 43.58 -11.92 8.36
CA ALA A 104 42.52 -10.91 8.42
C ALA A 104 41.27 -11.34 7.63
N PRO A 105 40.07 -10.79 7.92
CA PRO A 105 38.86 -11.04 7.15
C PRO A 105 39.08 -10.90 5.64
N GLY A 106 38.69 -11.91 4.86
CA GLY A 106 38.86 -11.95 3.40
C GLY A 106 40.28 -12.27 2.89
N ALA A 107 41.29 -12.33 3.76
CA ALA A 107 42.67 -12.65 3.38
C ALA A 107 42.91 -14.17 3.30
N SER A 108 44.01 -14.55 2.66
CA SER A 108 44.45 -15.95 2.52
C SER A 108 45.94 -16.11 2.81
N VAL A 109 46.33 -17.31 3.23
CA VAL A 109 47.73 -17.76 3.33
C VAL A 109 47.84 -19.13 2.68
N SER A 110 49.03 -19.49 2.22
CA SER A 110 49.29 -20.79 1.61
C SER A 110 50.52 -21.44 2.21
N PHE A 111 50.56 -22.78 2.16
CA PHE A 111 51.75 -23.56 2.43
C PHE A 111 51.90 -24.64 1.37
N GLY A 112 53.14 -25.04 1.08
CA GLY A 112 53.43 -26.01 0.03
C GLY A 112 54.30 -27.16 0.52
N PHE A 113 54.33 -28.22 -0.28
CA PHE A 113 55.11 -29.41 -0.01
C PHE A 113 55.41 -30.20 -1.28
N ASN A 114 56.46 -31.03 -1.23
CA ASN A 114 56.67 -32.11 -2.20
C ASN A 114 56.19 -33.42 -1.61
N GLY A 115 55.62 -34.29 -2.43
CA GLY A 115 55.17 -35.62 -2.05
C GLY A 115 55.52 -36.71 -3.06
N SER A 116 55.44 -37.96 -2.62
CA SER A 116 55.55 -39.17 -3.45
C SER A 116 54.21 -39.89 -3.52
N GLY A 117 53.93 -40.59 -4.62
CA GLY A 117 52.66 -41.32 -4.82
C GLY A 117 51.55 -40.48 -5.50
N PRO A 118 50.30 -40.98 -5.56
CA PRO A 118 49.22 -40.42 -6.39
C PRO A 118 48.72 -39.02 -5.96
N GLY A 119 48.81 -38.66 -4.68
CA GLY A 119 48.69 -37.27 -4.23
C GLY A 119 47.29 -36.63 -4.27
N SER A 120 46.23 -37.38 -4.01
CA SER A 120 44.85 -36.88 -3.92
C SER A 120 44.36 -36.87 -2.47
N PRO A 121 44.33 -35.73 -1.77
CA PRO A 121 43.94 -35.68 -0.35
C PRO A 121 42.42 -35.82 -0.17
N ALA A 122 42.00 -36.40 0.95
CA ALA A 122 40.61 -36.58 1.37
C ALA A 122 40.41 -36.16 2.83
N ASN A 123 39.15 -36.14 3.30
CA ASN A 123 38.78 -35.89 4.70
C ASN A 123 39.39 -34.62 5.31
N CYS A 124 39.49 -33.56 4.52
CA CYS A 124 40.17 -32.35 4.96
C CYS A 124 39.42 -31.67 6.11
N LYS A 125 40.17 -31.32 7.16
CA LYS A 125 39.68 -30.47 8.26
C LYS A 125 40.54 -29.23 8.44
N LEU A 126 39.90 -28.09 8.68
CA LEU A 126 40.52 -26.82 9.04
C LEU A 126 40.07 -26.46 10.46
N ASN A 127 41.02 -26.39 11.40
CA ASN A 127 40.76 -26.14 12.82
C ASN A 127 39.67 -27.05 13.42
N GLY A 128 39.66 -28.33 12.99
CA GLY A 128 38.68 -29.33 13.42
C GLY A 128 37.33 -29.32 12.68
N GLY A 129 37.03 -28.31 11.83
CA GLY A 129 35.85 -28.26 10.96
C GLY A 129 36.15 -28.64 9.50
N SER A 130 35.14 -28.75 8.63
CA SER A 130 35.36 -29.06 7.20
C SER A 130 36.18 -27.96 6.49
N CYS A 131 37.08 -28.36 5.60
CA CYS A 131 37.86 -27.41 4.80
C CYS A 131 37.05 -26.58 3.80
N ASP A 132 35.85 -26.99 3.41
CA ASP A 132 35.03 -26.25 2.44
C ASP A 132 34.15 -25.17 3.08
N GLY A 133 34.26 -24.94 4.40
CA GLY A 133 33.44 -23.96 5.12
C GLY A 133 31.97 -24.38 5.29
N GLY A 134 31.63 -25.58 4.83
CA GLY A 134 30.39 -26.32 5.03
C GLY A 134 30.66 -27.83 4.87
N PRO A 135 29.72 -28.72 5.24
CA PRO A 135 29.93 -30.16 5.05
C PRO A 135 29.80 -30.45 3.55
N THR A 136 30.90 -30.83 2.90
CA THR A 136 30.89 -31.42 1.56
C THR A 136 31.28 -32.90 1.69
N VAL A 137 30.59 -33.75 0.94
CA VAL A 137 30.76 -35.19 0.89
C VAL A 137 31.49 -35.51 -0.42
N PRO A 138 32.67 -36.15 -0.38
CA PRO A 138 33.40 -36.50 -1.58
C PRO A 138 32.56 -37.36 -2.54
N GLY A 139 32.31 -36.85 -3.75
CA GLY A 139 31.54 -37.54 -4.80
C GLY A 139 30.04 -37.16 -4.87
N ASP A 140 29.61 -36.13 -4.14
CA ASP A 140 28.27 -35.53 -4.18
C ASP A 140 28.40 -34.01 -4.39
N THR A 141 27.87 -33.48 -5.50
CA THR A 141 27.97 -32.04 -5.79
C THR A 141 26.83 -31.31 -5.11
N ALA A 142 27.09 -30.11 -4.54
CA ALA A 142 26.02 -29.35 -3.92
C ALA A 142 24.94 -28.92 -4.96
N PRO A 143 23.67 -28.74 -4.53
CA PRO A 143 22.59 -28.38 -5.43
C PRO A 143 22.82 -27.08 -6.18
N SER A 144 22.17 -26.94 -7.34
CA SER A 144 22.04 -25.65 -8.02
C SER A 144 21.12 -24.68 -7.24
N ALA A 145 21.14 -23.40 -7.61
CA ALA A 145 20.19 -22.43 -7.07
C ALA A 145 18.77 -22.75 -7.55
N PRO A 146 17.74 -22.70 -6.68
CA PRO A 146 16.36 -22.74 -7.11
C PRO A 146 16.00 -21.56 -8.03
N GLY A 147 14.87 -21.66 -8.73
CA GLY A 147 14.34 -20.52 -9.48
C GLY A 147 13.98 -19.35 -8.55
N THR A 148 13.99 -18.12 -9.08
CA THR A 148 13.51 -16.94 -8.36
C THR A 148 12.06 -17.18 -7.92
N PRO A 149 11.74 -17.09 -6.62
CA PRO A 149 10.39 -17.31 -6.13
C PRO A 149 9.42 -16.26 -6.67
N THR A 150 8.18 -16.65 -6.88
CA THR A 150 7.05 -15.77 -7.17
C THR A 150 6.12 -15.72 -5.98
N ALA A 151 5.53 -14.54 -5.73
CA ALA A 151 4.60 -14.31 -4.65
C ALA A 151 3.15 -14.26 -5.16
N SER A 152 2.23 -14.80 -4.38
CA SER A 152 0.78 -14.84 -4.65
C SER A 152 0.01 -14.85 -3.33
N SER A 153 -1.31 -14.62 -3.39
CA SER A 153 -2.19 -14.66 -2.22
C SER A 153 -1.65 -13.85 -1.02
N VAL A 154 -1.15 -12.65 -1.30
CA VAL A 154 -0.59 -11.77 -0.27
C VAL A 154 -1.73 -11.20 0.55
N THR A 155 -1.70 -11.42 1.86
CA THR A 155 -2.64 -10.88 2.84
C THR A 155 -1.90 -9.94 3.80
N ASP A 156 -2.59 -9.49 4.84
CA ASP A 156 -2.02 -8.67 5.91
C ASP A 156 -1.04 -9.40 6.81
N THR A 157 -1.09 -10.71 6.81
CA THR A 157 -0.36 -11.54 7.74
C THR A 157 0.28 -12.73 7.05
N SER A 158 0.17 -12.85 5.72
CA SER A 158 0.69 -13.99 4.98
C SER A 158 1.06 -13.70 3.53
N VAL A 159 1.92 -14.54 2.96
CA VAL A 159 2.21 -14.61 1.52
C VAL A 159 2.44 -16.06 1.11
N LYS A 160 1.93 -16.44 -0.06
CA LYS A 160 2.25 -17.73 -0.69
C LYS A 160 3.38 -17.57 -1.72
N LEU A 161 4.46 -18.29 -1.50
CA LEU A 161 5.63 -18.37 -2.38
C LEU A 161 5.60 -19.67 -3.20
N SER A 162 6.06 -19.59 -4.45
CA SER A 162 6.28 -20.74 -5.34
C SER A 162 7.57 -20.54 -6.14
N TRP A 163 8.33 -21.59 -6.43
CA TRP A 163 9.56 -21.50 -7.23
C TRP A 163 9.79 -22.73 -8.11
N SER A 164 10.71 -22.64 -9.06
CA SER A 164 11.19 -23.80 -9.82
C SER A 164 12.24 -24.58 -9.03
N ALA A 165 12.18 -25.91 -9.12
CA ALA A 165 13.10 -26.80 -8.39
C ALA A 165 14.57 -26.58 -8.78
N ALA A 166 15.46 -26.79 -7.82
CA ALA A 166 16.89 -26.93 -8.07
C ALA A 166 17.21 -28.32 -8.66
N THR A 167 18.44 -28.47 -9.14
CA THR A 167 19.00 -29.73 -9.66
C THR A 167 20.20 -30.15 -8.84
N ASP A 168 20.40 -31.45 -8.70
CA ASP A 168 21.47 -32.06 -7.91
C ASP A 168 21.78 -33.46 -8.49
N ASP A 169 23.01 -33.95 -8.36
CA ASP A 169 23.40 -35.25 -8.93
C ASP A 169 22.96 -36.46 -8.09
N LYS A 170 22.67 -36.26 -6.79
CA LYS A 170 22.12 -37.27 -5.87
C LYS A 170 20.69 -37.00 -5.42
N GLY A 171 20.22 -35.78 -5.63
CA GLY A 171 18.83 -35.37 -5.44
C GLY A 171 18.67 -34.29 -4.37
N VAL A 172 17.66 -33.43 -4.57
CA VAL A 172 17.31 -32.38 -3.61
C VAL A 172 16.42 -32.95 -2.51
N LYS A 173 16.85 -32.82 -1.26
CA LYS A 173 16.14 -33.27 -0.06
C LYS A 173 15.08 -32.27 0.40
N ASN A 174 15.43 -30.98 0.48
CA ASN A 174 14.53 -29.90 0.91
C ASN A 174 15.02 -28.51 0.48
N TYR A 175 14.23 -27.49 0.81
CA TYR A 175 14.49 -26.08 0.53
C TYR A 175 14.39 -25.27 1.82
N ASP A 176 15.41 -24.47 2.08
CA ASP A 176 15.40 -23.44 3.12
C ASP A 176 14.83 -22.14 2.54
N VAL A 177 13.74 -21.61 3.12
CA VAL A 177 13.11 -20.34 2.73
C VAL A 177 13.65 -19.24 3.64
N LEU A 178 14.17 -18.18 3.04
CA LEU A 178 14.77 -17.06 3.76
C LEU A 178 13.92 -15.80 3.57
N ARG A 179 13.53 -15.16 4.68
CA ARG A 179 12.88 -13.85 4.75
C ARG A 179 13.89 -12.83 5.27
N ASP A 180 14.17 -11.80 4.50
CA ASP A 180 15.16 -10.76 4.82
C ASP A 180 16.54 -11.33 5.20
N GLY A 181 16.92 -12.41 4.50
CA GLY A 181 18.17 -13.13 4.72
C GLY A 181 18.17 -14.11 5.90
N ALA A 182 17.10 -14.17 6.70
CA ALA A 182 16.96 -15.12 7.81
C ALA A 182 16.08 -16.32 7.40
N LYS A 183 16.53 -17.54 7.72
CA LYS A 183 15.72 -18.74 7.47
C LYS A 183 14.44 -18.74 8.32
N VAL A 184 13.29 -18.81 7.67
CA VAL A 184 11.97 -18.88 8.32
C VAL A 184 11.33 -20.25 8.25
N ALA A 185 11.70 -21.08 7.26
CA ALA A 185 11.19 -22.44 7.12
C ALA A 185 12.15 -23.34 6.34
N THR A 186 11.94 -24.65 6.50
CA THR A 186 12.50 -25.70 5.63
C THR A 186 11.34 -26.54 5.09
N VAL A 187 11.22 -26.68 3.77
CA VAL A 187 10.10 -27.37 3.11
C VAL A 187 10.59 -28.38 2.09
N THR A 188 9.82 -29.44 1.86
CA THR A 188 10.13 -30.47 0.84
C THR A 188 9.46 -30.20 -0.51
N THR A 189 8.52 -29.27 -0.55
CA THR A 189 7.81 -28.83 -1.77
C THR A 189 8.40 -27.53 -2.33
N THR A 190 8.11 -27.23 -3.59
CA THR A 190 8.52 -25.97 -4.24
C THR A 190 7.52 -24.82 -4.02
N SER A 191 6.85 -24.83 -2.86
CA SER A 191 5.91 -23.81 -2.43
C SER A 191 5.87 -23.76 -0.90
N TYR A 192 5.65 -22.55 -0.37
CA TYR A 192 5.53 -22.29 1.07
C TYR A 192 4.61 -21.08 1.30
N THR A 193 3.72 -21.17 2.29
CA THR A 193 2.97 -20.01 2.77
C THR A 193 3.60 -19.52 4.06
N ASP A 194 4.19 -18.34 4.02
CA ASP A 194 4.69 -17.65 5.20
C ASP A 194 3.52 -16.95 5.89
N THR A 195 3.40 -17.09 7.21
CA THR A 195 2.28 -16.58 8.01
C THR A 195 2.80 -15.86 9.26
N GLY A 196 1.96 -15.05 9.91
CA GLY A 196 2.37 -14.24 11.05
C GLY A 196 3.21 -13.02 10.65
N LEU A 197 3.08 -12.57 9.40
CA LEU A 197 3.69 -11.34 8.94
C LEU A 197 3.04 -10.12 9.58
N THR A 198 3.81 -9.02 9.60
CA THR A 198 3.28 -7.72 9.95
C THR A 198 2.64 -7.12 8.71
N ALA A 199 1.43 -6.58 8.86
CA ALA A 199 0.73 -5.91 7.77
C ALA A 199 1.51 -4.66 7.30
N GLY A 200 1.47 -4.35 5.99
CA GLY A 200 2.01 -3.12 5.42
C GLY A 200 3.51 -3.03 5.45
N THR A 201 4.17 -4.19 5.49
CA THR A 201 5.60 -4.32 5.69
C THR A 201 6.20 -4.94 4.43
N ASP A 202 7.30 -4.36 3.96
CA ASP A 202 8.09 -4.92 2.88
C ASP A 202 8.94 -6.08 3.40
N TYR A 203 8.86 -7.21 2.70
CA TYR A 203 9.66 -8.40 2.94
C TYR A 203 10.38 -8.80 1.66
N THR A 204 11.57 -9.36 1.82
CA THR A 204 12.33 -9.95 0.73
C THR A 204 12.49 -11.45 0.94
N TYR A 205 12.23 -12.23 -0.12
CA TYR A 205 12.32 -13.69 -0.05
C TYR A 205 13.35 -14.25 -1.03
N THR A 206 14.14 -15.20 -0.55
CA THR A 206 15.03 -16.05 -1.34
C THR A 206 14.88 -17.51 -0.89
N VAL A 207 15.33 -18.46 -1.70
CA VAL A 207 15.24 -19.89 -1.41
C VAL A 207 16.57 -20.56 -1.69
N GLN A 208 16.97 -21.50 -0.84
CA GLN A 208 18.20 -22.28 -0.97
C GLN A 208 17.87 -23.77 -0.98
N ALA A 209 18.47 -24.55 -1.89
CA ALA A 209 18.28 -26.00 -1.94
C ALA A 209 19.30 -26.74 -1.07
N ARG A 210 18.90 -27.91 -0.56
CA ARG A 210 19.73 -28.85 0.19
C ARG A 210 19.63 -30.25 -0.41
N ASP A 211 20.75 -30.92 -0.61
CA ASP A 211 20.81 -32.29 -1.14
C ASP A 211 20.58 -33.36 -0.07
N THR A 212 20.63 -34.63 -0.49
CA THR A 212 20.52 -35.79 0.41
C THR A 212 21.70 -35.98 1.38
N ALA A 213 22.84 -35.36 1.09
CA ALA A 213 24.04 -35.31 1.93
C ALA A 213 24.08 -34.08 2.87
N ASP A 214 22.99 -33.30 2.92
CA ASP A 214 22.82 -32.08 3.70
C ASP A 214 23.72 -30.90 3.27
N GLN A 215 24.30 -30.93 2.07
CA GLN A 215 25.01 -29.80 1.47
C GLN A 215 24.03 -28.79 0.89
N THR A 216 24.39 -27.50 0.89
CA THR A 216 23.52 -26.41 0.40
C THR A 216 24.12 -25.71 -0.82
N GLY A 217 23.28 -25.46 -1.82
CA GLY A 217 23.63 -24.69 -3.02
C GLY A 217 23.60 -23.16 -2.81
N PRO A 218 23.83 -22.37 -3.87
CA PRO A 218 23.60 -20.92 -3.83
C PRO A 218 22.12 -20.57 -3.57
N VAL A 219 21.86 -19.38 -3.01
CA VAL A 219 20.49 -18.84 -2.90
C VAL A 219 19.95 -18.44 -4.28
N SER A 220 18.63 -18.51 -4.45
CA SER A 220 17.93 -18.03 -5.64
C SER A 220 17.97 -16.50 -5.79
N GLY A 221 17.45 -15.98 -6.90
CA GLY A 221 17.12 -14.55 -7.01
C GLY A 221 16.07 -14.12 -5.98
N SER A 222 15.99 -12.83 -5.66
CA SER A 222 15.07 -12.32 -4.65
C SER A 222 13.72 -11.88 -5.23
N VAL A 223 12.64 -12.07 -4.48
CA VAL A 223 11.34 -11.41 -4.71
C VAL A 223 11.01 -10.48 -3.55
N ALA A 224 10.55 -9.27 -3.86
CA ALA A 224 10.02 -8.34 -2.88
C ALA A 224 8.50 -8.49 -2.79
N VAL A 225 7.97 -8.44 -1.57
CA VAL A 225 6.55 -8.57 -1.26
C VAL A 225 6.17 -7.51 -0.25
N HIS A 226 5.03 -6.86 -0.46
CA HIS A 226 4.43 -5.95 0.51
C HIS A 226 3.13 -6.56 1.04
N THR A 227 3.03 -6.84 2.34
CA THR A 227 1.80 -7.38 2.96
C THR A 227 0.65 -6.37 2.88
N THR A 228 -0.57 -6.85 2.65
CA THR A 228 -1.75 -5.96 2.53
C THR A 228 -2.17 -5.43 3.91
N GLY A 229 -2.97 -4.35 3.98
CA GLY A 229 -3.24 -3.71 5.28
C GLY A 229 -1.94 -3.26 5.97
N GLY A 230 -1.96 -2.83 7.23
CA GLY A 230 -0.75 -2.29 7.88
C GLY A 230 -0.72 -0.79 7.73
N THR A 231 -1.36 -0.16 8.70
CA THR A 231 -1.67 1.26 8.66
C THR A 231 -2.28 1.69 7.31
N THR A 232 -3.60 1.81 7.32
CA THR A 232 -4.10 3.18 7.18
C THR A 232 -3.10 4.07 7.90
N THR A 233 -2.28 4.84 7.17
CA THR A 233 -2.04 6.14 7.74
C THR A 233 -3.40 6.80 7.52
N PRO A 234 -4.32 6.86 8.52
CA PRO A 234 -5.17 8.03 8.52
C PRO A 234 -4.19 9.18 8.38
N PRO A 235 -4.45 10.14 7.48
CA PRO A 235 -3.51 11.23 7.22
C PRO A 235 -2.86 11.63 8.54
N PRO A 236 -1.51 11.62 8.63
CA PRO A 236 -0.76 11.61 9.90
C PRO A 236 -1.42 12.56 10.88
N PRO A 237 -1.67 12.20 12.17
CA PRO A 237 -2.57 12.94 13.07
C PRO A 237 -2.58 14.46 12.78
N GLY A 238 -3.58 14.91 12.02
CA GLY A 238 -3.60 16.27 11.43
C GLY A 238 -3.64 16.37 9.89
N GLY A 239 -3.50 15.29 9.12
CA GLY A 239 -3.61 15.35 7.67
C GLY A 239 -5.07 15.44 7.20
N LYS A 240 -5.30 16.12 6.08
CA LYS A 240 -6.65 16.36 5.54
C LYS A 240 -7.02 15.32 4.48
N VAL A 241 -8.28 14.88 4.49
CA VAL A 241 -8.83 14.08 3.39
C VAL A 241 -8.89 14.93 2.13
N LYS A 242 -8.41 14.36 1.03
CA LYS A 242 -8.47 14.89 -0.33
C LYS A 242 -9.06 13.79 -1.20
N LEU A 243 -10.38 13.85 -1.44
CA LEU A 243 -11.15 12.80 -2.08
C LEU A 243 -11.67 13.26 -3.44
N GLY A 244 -11.52 12.45 -4.49
CA GLY A 244 -12.10 12.75 -5.80
C GLY A 244 -13.07 11.66 -6.26
N TYR A 245 -14.14 12.06 -6.96
CA TYR A 245 -15.06 11.12 -7.59
C TYR A 245 -14.59 10.75 -9.01
N PHE A 246 -14.40 9.46 -9.25
CA PHE A 246 -14.15 8.87 -10.57
C PHE A 246 -15.43 8.19 -11.06
N THR A 247 -15.99 8.65 -12.18
CA THR A 247 -17.23 8.11 -12.73
C THR A 247 -16.99 6.91 -13.62
N GLU A 248 -17.74 5.83 -13.39
CA GLU A 248 -17.78 4.56 -14.11
C GLU A 248 -17.93 4.81 -15.61
N TRP A 249 -18.90 5.65 -15.99
CA TRP A 249 -19.19 6.02 -17.38
C TRP A 249 -18.23 7.05 -17.97
N GLY A 250 -17.31 7.60 -17.16
CA GLY A 250 -16.31 8.59 -17.59
C GLY A 250 -15.41 8.08 -18.73
N ILE A 251 -15.25 6.76 -18.84
CA ILE A 251 -14.43 6.12 -19.88
C ILE A 251 -15.06 6.14 -21.28
N TYR A 252 -16.35 6.48 -21.40
CA TYR A 252 -17.06 6.50 -22.67
C TYR A 252 -16.98 7.89 -23.34
N GLY A 253 -18.08 8.66 -23.37
CA GLY A 253 -18.14 9.95 -24.07
C GLY A 253 -17.20 11.01 -23.50
N ARG A 254 -16.84 10.90 -22.22
CA ARG A 254 -15.83 11.77 -21.58
C ARG A 254 -14.39 11.34 -21.92
N ASN A 255 -14.19 10.09 -22.34
CA ASN A 255 -12.89 9.47 -22.60
C ASN A 255 -11.86 9.74 -21.48
N TYR A 256 -12.31 9.69 -20.23
CA TYR A 256 -11.49 9.89 -19.04
C TYR A 256 -11.28 8.54 -18.34
N ASN A 257 -10.08 7.99 -18.49
CA ASN A 257 -9.67 6.70 -17.97
C ASN A 257 -8.92 6.86 -16.63
N VAL A 258 -8.80 5.80 -15.83
CA VAL A 258 -8.05 5.84 -14.56
C VAL A 258 -6.59 6.31 -14.78
N LYS A 259 -5.98 5.98 -15.92
CA LYS A 259 -4.66 6.48 -16.32
C LYS A 259 -4.56 8.00 -16.33
N ASN A 260 -5.64 8.73 -16.59
CA ASN A 260 -5.65 10.19 -16.59
C ASN A 260 -5.35 10.77 -15.20
N LEU A 261 -5.62 10.04 -14.11
CA LEU A 261 -5.19 10.41 -12.76
C LEU A 261 -3.67 10.44 -12.64
N VAL A 262 -2.98 9.54 -13.33
CA VAL A 262 -1.51 9.46 -13.37
C VAL A 262 -0.93 10.53 -14.27
N THR A 263 -1.43 10.65 -15.51
CA THR A 263 -0.85 11.57 -16.49
C THR A 263 -1.11 13.03 -16.15
N SER A 264 -2.20 13.35 -15.46
CA SER A 264 -2.44 14.69 -14.91
C SER A 264 -1.63 15.00 -13.64
N GLY A 265 -1.01 13.99 -13.03
CA GLY A 265 -0.37 14.11 -11.72
C GLY A 265 -1.35 14.25 -10.55
N SER A 266 -2.65 14.02 -10.77
CA SER A 266 -3.68 14.08 -9.73
C SER A 266 -3.53 12.96 -8.69
N ALA A 267 -3.13 11.77 -9.10
CA ALA A 267 -2.97 10.62 -8.21
C ALA A 267 -2.00 10.90 -7.04
N ALA A 268 -0.90 11.62 -7.29
CA ALA A 268 0.06 11.98 -6.25
C ALA A 268 -0.44 13.06 -5.26
N LYS A 269 -1.58 13.70 -5.54
CA LYS A 269 -2.09 14.88 -4.82
C LYS A 269 -3.32 14.57 -3.97
N ILE A 270 -3.93 13.40 -4.18
CA ILE A 270 -5.13 12.95 -3.47
C ILE A 270 -4.80 11.88 -2.42
N THR A 271 -5.78 11.60 -1.58
CA THR A 271 -5.72 10.55 -0.56
C THR A 271 -6.76 9.46 -0.80
N HIS A 272 -7.91 9.83 -1.37
CA HIS A 272 -9.05 8.94 -1.53
C HIS A 272 -9.68 9.09 -2.92
N ILE A 273 -10.27 8.02 -3.42
CA ILE A 273 -11.12 8.01 -4.60
C ILE A 273 -12.46 7.41 -4.21
N ASN A 274 -13.56 8.07 -4.56
CA ASN A 274 -14.86 7.42 -4.64
C ASN A 274 -15.08 6.97 -6.09
N TYR A 275 -15.21 5.66 -6.29
CA TYR A 275 -15.64 5.09 -7.57
C TYR A 275 -17.16 5.16 -7.66
N ALA A 276 -17.66 5.94 -8.61
CA ALA A 276 -19.07 6.29 -8.74
C ALA A 276 -19.65 5.72 -10.03
N PHE A 277 -20.72 4.95 -10.05
CA PHE A 277 -21.49 4.49 -8.89
C PHE A 277 -21.73 2.99 -8.99
N GLY A 278 -21.95 2.36 -7.84
CA GLY A 278 -22.78 1.17 -7.76
C GLY A 278 -24.24 1.58 -7.62
N ASN A 279 -25.14 0.72 -8.08
CA ASN A 279 -26.58 0.97 -8.00
C ASN A 279 -27.16 0.42 -6.69
N VAL A 280 -28.32 0.93 -6.27
CA VAL A 280 -29.14 0.33 -5.21
C VAL A 280 -30.47 -0.11 -5.82
N THR A 281 -30.66 -1.41 -5.93
CA THR A 281 -31.86 -2.02 -6.52
C THR A 281 -32.43 -3.08 -5.60
N ASN A 282 -33.76 -3.14 -5.45
CA ASN A 282 -34.44 -4.10 -4.58
C ASN A 282 -33.91 -4.12 -3.13
N GLY A 283 -33.50 -2.96 -2.61
CA GLY A 283 -32.88 -2.82 -1.29
C GLY A 283 -31.50 -3.46 -1.14
N GLN A 284 -30.77 -3.66 -2.23
CA GLN A 284 -29.43 -4.25 -2.27
C GLN A 284 -28.46 -3.41 -3.09
N CYS A 285 -27.17 -3.44 -2.73
CA CYS A 285 -26.11 -2.94 -3.60
C CYS A 285 -25.98 -3.82 -4.85
N ALA A 286 -25.83 -3.20 -6.01
CA ALA A 286 -25.74 -3.86 -7.31
C ALA A 286 -24.69 -3.19 -8.21
N ILE A 287 -24.20 -3.95 -9.18
CA ILE A 287 -23.35 -3.45 -10.28
C ILE A 287 -24.15 -2.43 -11.11
N GLY A 288 -23.51 -1.31 -11.45
CA GLY A 288 -24.06 -0.31 -12.38
C GLY A 288 -23.90 -0.77 -13.83
N ASP A 289 -22.66 -0.75 -14.31
CA ASP A 289 -22.24 -1.20 -15.64
C ASP A 289 -21.07 -2.18 -15.53
N SER A 290 -21.38 -3.49 -15.62
CA SER A 290 -20.35 -4.54 -15.55
C SER A 290 -19.29 -4.42 -16.64
N TYR A 291 -19.65 -3.84 -17.80
CA TYR A 291 -18.70 -3.66 -18.88
C TYR A 291 -17.63 -2.64 -18.51
N ALA A 292 -18.04 -1.47 -18.01
CA ALA A 292 -17.09 -0.47 -17.51
C ALA A 292 -16.32 -0.98 -16.29
N ASP A 293 -17.01 -1.62 -15.34
CA ASP A 293 -16.45 -2.06 -14.07
C ASP A 293 -15.34 -3.09 -14.22
N TYR A 294 -15.61 -4.20 -14.93
CA TYR A 294 -14.71 -5.35 -14.92
C TYR A 294 -14.56 -6.12 -16.25
N ASP A 295 -15.34 -5.86 -17.30
CA ASP A 295 -15.19 -6.61 -18.57
C ASP A 295 -14.38 -5.88 -19.65
N LYS A 296 -14.47 -4.54 -19.74
CA LYS A 296 -13.82 -3.75 -20.80
C LYS A 296 -12.31 -3.93 -20.77
N ALA A 297 -11.72 -4.39 -21.87
CA ALA A 297 -10.28 -4.43 -22.03
C ALA A 297 -9.71 -3.03 -22.28
N PHE A 298 -8.55 -2.75 -21.68
CA PHE A 298 -7.78 -1.53 -21.91
C PHE A 298 -6.51 -1.88 -22.68
N THR A 299 -6.20 -1.07 -23.70
CA THR A 299 -4.94 -1.17 -24.43
C THR A 299 -3.76 -0.68 -23.57
N ALA A 300 -2.53 -0.89 -24.02
CA ALA A 300 -1.33 -0.44 -23.31
C ALA A 300 -1.31 1.09 -23.12
N ASP A 301 -1.74 1.86 -24.12
CA ASP A 301 -1.83 3.32 -24.06
C ASP A 301 -2.95 3.81 -23.13
N GLN A 302 -4.00 3.01 -22.90
CA GLN A 302 -5.08 3.34 -21.96
C GLN A 302 -4.80 2.86 -20.52
N SER A 303 -3.93 1.86 -20.35
CA SER A 303 -3.67 1.24 -19.04
C SER A 303 -2.71 2.04 -18.15
N VAL A 304 -2.97 2.02 -16.85
CA VAL A 304 -2.22 2.76 -15.81
C VAL A 304 -0.74 2.39 -15.76
N ASP A 305 -0.43 1.10 -15.93
CA ASP A 305 0.92 0.52 -15.92
C ASP A 305 1.57 0.44 -17.30
N GLY A 306 0.84 0.84 -18.36
CA GLY A 306 1.31 0.71 -19.73
C GLY A 306 1.20 -0.70 -20.32
N VAL A 307 0.54 -1.64 -19.63
CA VAL A 307 0.37 -3.03 -20.08
C VAL A 307 -1.08 -3.25 -20.49
N ALA A 308 -1.28 -3.71 -21.74
CA ALA A 308 -2.61 -4.03 -22.25
C ALA A 308 -3.23 -5.21 -21.50
N ASP A 309 -4.54 -5.17 -21.32
CA ASP A 309 -5.29 -6.30 -20.79
C ASP A 309 -5.34 -7.45 -21.80
N THR A 310 -5.28 -8.70 -21.31
CA THR A 310 -5.47 -9.92 -22.10
C THR A 310 -6.91 -10.46 -21.96
N TRP A 311 -7.32 -11.28 -22.93
CA TRP A 311 -8.68 -11.82 -22.97
C TRP A 311 -8.94 -12.86 -21.86
N ASP A 312 -7.89 -13.51 -21.36
CA ASP A 312 -7.92 -14.58 -20.36
C ASP A 312 -7.66 -14.11 -18.92
N GLN A 313 -7.33 -12.83 -18.70
CA GLN A 313 -7.11 -12.33 -17.35
C GLN A 313 -8.42 -12.26 -16.54
N PRO A 314 -8.38 -12.51 -15.22
CA PRO A 314 -9.58 -12.67 -14.39
C PRO A 314 -10.32 -11.36 -14.08
N LEU A 315 -9.68 -10.19 -14.24
CA LEU A 315 -10.30 -8.89 -14.02
C LEU A 315 -9.81 -7.88 -15.05
N ARG A 316 -10.72 -7.15 -15.70
CA ARG A 316 -10.43 -6.00 -16.58
C ARG A 316 -11.19 -4.77 -16.05
N GLY A 317 -11.60 -3.86 -16.94
CA GLY A 317 -12.41 -2.71 -16.61
C GLY A 317 -11.70 -1.71 -15.71
N ASN A 318 -12.49 -0.76 -15.20
CA ASN A 318 -12.04 0.23 -14.24
C ASN A 318 -11.44 -0.42 -12.99
N PHE A 319 -11.96 -1.55 -12.52
CA PHE A 319 -11.47 -2.20 -11.30
C PHE A 319 -10.03 -2.68 -11.45
N ASN A 320 -9.68 -3.29 -12.59
CA ASN A 320 -8.29 -3.66 -12.84
C ASN A 320 -7.38 -2.43 -12.96
N GLN A 321 -7.86 -1.35 -13.56
CA GLN A 321 -7.09 -0.12 -13.66
C GLN A 321 -6.91 0.57 -12.30
N LEU A 322 -7.91 0.52 -11.41
CA LEU A 322 -7.81 1.00 -10.02
C LEU A 322 -6.86 0.11 -9.19
N ARG A 323 -6.86 -1.21 -9.39
CA ARG A 323 -5.84 -2.11 -8.81
C ARG A 323 -4.43 -1.68 -9.21
N LYS A 324 -4.20 -1.48 -10.52
CA LYS A 324 -2.92 -0.99 -11.06
C LYS A 324 -2.55 0.39 -10.49
N LEU A 325 -3.55 1.26 -10.26
CA LEU A 325 -3.34 2.55 -9.63
C LEU A 325 -2.89 2.40 -8.17
N LYS A 326 -3.52 1.54 -7.37
CA LYS A 326 -3.10 1.25 -5.99
C LYS A 326 -1.69 0.69 -5.92
N ALA A 327 -1.32 -0.20 -6.83
CA ALA A 327 0.05 -0.71 -6.92
C ALA A 327 1.08 0.41 -7.15
N LYS A 328 0.71 1.44 -7.93
CA LYS A 328 1.57 2.60 -8.21
C LYS A 328 1.53 3.68 -7.12
N TYR A 329 0.41 3.80 -6.42
CA TYR A 329 0.14 4.79 -5.37
C TYR A 329 -0.51 4.11 -4.16
N PRO A 330 0.28 3.34 -3.36
CA PRO A 330 -0.27 2.49 -2.28
C PRO A 330 -0.92 3.28 -1.14
N ASN A 331 -0.67 4.60 -1.09
CA ASN A 331 -1.29 5.50 -0.12
C ASN A 331 -2.72 5.93 -0.48
N ILE A 332 -3.19 5.68 -1.71
CA ILE A 332 -4.55 6.03 -2.13
C ILE A 332 -5.53 4.95 -1.63
N LYS A 333 -6.59 5.40 -0.99
CA LYS A 333 -7.72 4.58 -0.58
C LYS A 333 -8.87 4.70 -1.57
N ILE A 334 -9.53 3.61 -1.91
CA ILE A 334 -10.61 3.61 -2.90
C ILE A 334 -11.88 3.09 -2.25
N LEU A 335 -12.95 3.88 -2.25
CA LEU A 335 -14.26 3.44 -1.80
C LEU A 335 -15.18 3.28 -3.00
N TRP A 336 -16.07 2.30 -2.94
CA TRP A 336 -17.16 2.20 -3.91
C TRP A 336 -18.36 2.98 -3.41
N SER A 337 -18.76 4.01 -4.16
CA SER A 337 -19.92 4.85 -3.85
C SER A 337 -21.18 4.26 -4.45
N PHE A 338 -22.23 4.07 -3.64
CA PHE A 338 -23.51 3.55 -4.09
C PHE A 338 -24.59 4.62 -4.03
N GLY A 339 -25.36 4.75 -5.12
CA GLY A 339 -26.45 5.72 -5.23
C GLY A 339 -26.15 6.86 -6.21
N GLY A 340 -26.08 8.08 -5.69
CA GLY A 340 -26.11 9.31 -6.47
C GLY A 340 -27.51 9.65 -6.97
N TRP A 341 -27.61 10.74 -7.74
CA TRP A 341 -28.87 11.32 -8.18
C TRP A 341 -29.87 10.32 -8.80
N THR A 342 -29.41 9.47 -9.73
CA THR A 342 -30.29 8.57 -10.51
C THR A 342 -30.55 7.23 -9.81
N TRP A 343 -29.64 6.75 -8.97
CA TRP A 343 -29.72 5.41 -8.38
C TRP A 343 -30.05 5.40 -6.88
N SER A 344 -30.50 6.54 -6.34
CA SER A 344 -30.97 6.63 -4.96
C SER A 344 -32.35 6.01 -4.71
N GLY A 345 -33.11 5.66 -5.74
CA GLY A 345 -34.49 5.17 -5.61
C GLY A 345 -34.65 3.87 -4.80
N GLY A 346 -33.61 3.03 -4.72
CA GLY A 346 -33.65 1.77 -3.96
C GLY A 346 -33.39 1.92 -2.46
N PHE A 347 -32.95 3.08 -1.97
CA PHE A 347 -32.57 3.22 -0.55
C PHE A 347 -33.75 3.12 0.41
N GLY A 348 -34.97 3.50 0.02
CA GLY A 348 -36.14 3.30 0.87
C GLY A 348 -36.40 1.82 1.18
N GLN A 349 -36.17 0.94 0.20
CA GLN A 349 -36.23 -0.51 0.40
C GLN A 349 -35.04 -1.02 1.21
N ALA A 350 -33.85 -0.47 0.98
CA ALA A 350 -32.65 -0.80 1.76
C ALA A 350 -32.84 -0.47 3.25
N ALA A 351 -33.46 0.67 3.55
CA ALA A 351 -33.77 1.13 4.90
C ALA A 351 -34.79 0.24 5.62
N ALA A 352 -35.65 -0.47 4.89
CA ALA A 352 -36.58 -1.43 5.48
C ALA A 352 -35.88 -2.69 6.02
N ASN A 353 -34.69 -3.04 5.49
CA ASN A 353 -33.84 -4.10 6.03
C ASN A 353 -32.34 -3.75 5.97
N PRO A 354 -31.86 -2.88 6.88
CA PRO A 354 -30.49 -2.39 6.89
C PRO A 354 -29.42 -3.48 6.94
N ALA A 355 -29.68 -4.57 7.68
CA ALA A 355 -28.73 -5.68 7.83
C ALA A 355 -28.56 -6.46 6.52
N ALA A 356 -29.66 -6.73 5.81
CA ALA A 356 -29.60 -7.40 4.50
C ALA A 356 -28.96 -6.51 3.45
N PHE A 357 -29.27 -5.21 3.44
CA PHE A 357 -28.60 -4.24 2.59
C PHE A 357 -27.09 -4.24 2.84
N ALA A 358 -26.66 -4.06 4.09
CA ALA A 358 -25.24 -4.05 4.44
C ALA A 358 -24.52 -5.35 4.04
N GLN A 359 -25.16 -6.50 4.24
CA GLN A 359 -24.64 -7.80 3.80
C GLN A 359 -24.48 -7.87 2.28
N SER A 360 -25.44 -7.37 1.50
CA SER A 360 -25.36 -7.35 0.04
C SER A 360 -24.21 -6.46 -0.46
N CYS A 361 -24.05 -5.28 0.14
CA CYS A 361 -22.97 -4.36 -0.19
C CYS A 361 -21.60 -4.94 0.16
N TYR A 362 -21.46 -5.54 1.34
CA TYR A 362 -20.21 -6.21 1.73
C TYR A 362 -19.85 -7.34 0.75
N ASN A 363 -20.81 -8.19 0.38
CA ASN A 363 -20.57 -9.27 -0.58
C ASN A 363 -20.09 -8.77 -1.94
N LEU A 364 -20.58 -7.59 -2.36
CA LEU A 364 -20.21 -7.01 -3.64
C LEU A 364 -18.86 -6.31 -3.60
N VAL A 365 -18.61 -5.50 -2.56
CA VAL A 365 -17.35 -4.76 -2.39
C VAL A 365 -16.18 -5.71 -2.14
N GLU A 366 -16.39 -6.77 -1.37
CA GLU A 366 -15.39 -7.77 -0.98
C GLU A 366 -15.45 -9.04 -1.86
N ASP A 367 -16.00 -8.94 -3.08
CA ASP A 367 -15.98 -10.06 -4.03
C ASP A 367 -14.52 -10.47 -4.29
N PRO A 368 -14.15 -11.77 -4.19
CA PRO A 368 -12.77 -12.23 -4.32
C PRO A 368 -12.06 -11.83 -5.62
N ARG A 369 -12.81 -11.49 -6.68
CA ARG A 369 -12.24 -11.00 -7.95
C ARG A 369 -11.59 -9.62 -7.83
N TRP A 370 -12.01 -8.81 -6.86
CA TRP A 370 -11.55 -7.41 -6.68
C TRP A 370 -11.51 -6.93 -5.22
N ALA A 371 -11.56 -7.82 -4.24
CA ALA A 371 -11.49 -7.46 -2.81
C ALA A 371 -10.23 -6.64 -2.46
N ASP A 372 -9.16 -6.72 -3.25
CA ASP A 372 -7.94 -5.91 -3.08
C ASP A 372 -8.08 -4.46 -3.57
N VAL A 373 -9.12 -4.15 -4.35
CA VAL A 373 -9.35 -2.84 -4.96
C VAL A 373 -9.92 -1.85 -3.96
N PHE A 374 -10.97 -2.22 -3.23
CA PHE A 374 -11.72 -1.29 -2.38
C PHE A 374 -11.26 -1.36 -0.92
N ASP A 375 -11.13 -0.19 -0.29
CA ASP A 375 -10.80 0.00 1.13
C ASP A 375 -12.05 0.34 1.96
N GLY A 376 -13.24 0.26 1.36
CA GLY A 376 -14.50 0.59 2.02
C GLY A 376 -15.64 0.96 1.08
N ILE A 377 -16.67 1.55 1.66
CA ILE A 377 -17.92 1.92 1.00
C ILE A 377 -18.29 3.38 1.26
N ASP A 378 -18.85 4.04 0.25
CA ASP A 378 -19.50 5.34 0.36
C ASP A 378 -20.99 5.19 0.02
N ILE A 379 -21.85 5.87 0.78
CA ILE A 379 -23.29 5.89 0.54
C ILE A 379 -23.71 7.29 0.10
N ASP A 380 -24.21 7.39 -1.12
CA ASP A 380 -24.70 8.63 -1.70
C ASP A 380 -26.22 8.54 -1.89
N TRP A 381 -26.95 8.65 -0.77
CA TRP A 381 -28.41 8.64 -0.77
C TRP A 381 -28.94 10.06 -0.94
N GLU A 382 -29.56 10.32 -2.09
CA GLU A 382 -30.15 11.60 -2.47
C GLU A 382 -31.69 11.53 -2.55
N TYR A 383 -32.45 11.79 -1.48
CA TYR A 383 -32.01 12.12 -0.11
C TYR A 383 -32.82 11.36 0.94
N PRO A 384 -32.22 10.99 2.09
CA PRO A 384 -32.94 10.27 3.15
C PRO A 384 -34.07 11.12 3.72
N ASN A 385 -35.27 10.55 3.77
CA ASN A 385 -36.49 11.15 4.29
C ASN A 385 -36.82 12.53 3.68
N ALA A 386 -36.42 12.75 2.42
CA ALA A 386 -36.67 13.97 1.67
C ALA A 386 -36.73 13.68 0.15
N CYS A 387 -37.09 14.69 -0.64
CA CYS A 387 -37.13 14.55 -2.10
C CYS A 387 -35.79 14.91 -2.77
N GLY A 388 -35.27 13.96 -3.56
CA GLY A 388 -34.29 14.17 -4.62
C GLY A 388 -34.98 14.00 -5.98
N LEU A 389 -34.44 13.12 -6.84
CA LEU A 389 -35.12 12.69 -8.06
C LEU A 389 -36.44 11.94 -7.75
N SER A 390 -36.43 11.14 -6.68
CA SER A 390 -37.61 10.57 -6.04
C SER A 390 -37.69 11.02 -4.58
N CYS A 391 -38.89 10.96 -4.00
CA CYS A 391 -39.08 11.24 -2.58
C CYS A 391 -38.90 9.97 -1.75
N ASP A 392 -38.09 10.05 -0.70
CA ASP A 392 -38.03 9.05 0.35
C ASP A 392 -38.88 9.47 1.55
N THR A 393 -39.50 8.49 2.20
CA THR A 393 -40.36 8.66 3.39
C THR A 393 -40.00 7.66 4.50
N SER A 394 -38.76 7.16 4.50
CA SER A 394 -38.31 6.11 5.44
C SER A 394 -38.22 6.59 6.90
N GLY A 395 -38.38 7.90 7.15
CA GLY A 395 -38.28 8.51 8.46
C GLY A 395 -36.85 8.85 8.86
N ALA A 396 -36.69 9.84 9.74
CA ALA A 396 -35.36 10.40 10.06
C ALA A 396 -34.36 9.36 10.60
N ALA A 397 -34.83 8.37 11.36
CA ALA A 397 -33.97 7.32 11.95
C ALA A 397 -33.44 6.30 10.92
N ALA A 398 -34.05 6.20 9.73
CA ALA A 398 -33.67 5.22 8.71
C ALA A 398 -32.21 5.36 8.29
N TYR A 399 -31.76 6.60 8.09
CA TYR A 399 -30.38 6.88 7.70
C TYR A 399 -29.37 6.36 8.73
N LYS A 400 -29.60 6.67 10.02
CA LYS A 400 -28.76 6.17 11.12
C LYS A 400 -28.74 4.64 11.18
N ASN A 401 -29.90 3.99 11.06
CA ASN A 401 -29.98 2.54 11.12
C ASN A 401 -29.22 1.88 9.95
N LEU A 402 -29.30 2.47 8.75
CA LEU A 402 -28.57 2.02 7.58
C LEU A 402 -27.05 2.18 7.75
N MET A 403 -26.58 3.35 8.23
CA MET A 403 -25.16 3.56 8.54
C MET A 403 -24.65 2.63 9.65
N ALA A 404 -25.46 2.39 10.69
CA ALA A 404 -25.12 1.50 11.79
C ALA A 404 -24.93 0.04 11.30
N ALA A 405 -25.83 -0.43 10.43
CA ALA A 405 -25.73 -1.77 9.86
C ALA A 405 -24.50 -1.92 8.95
N LEU A 406 -24.20 -0.91 8.13
CA LEU A 406 -22.98 -0.89 7.32
C LEU A 406 -21.73 -0.93 8.18
N ARG A 407 -21.62 -0.08 9.21
CA ARG A 407 -20.48 -0.11 10.12
C ARG A 407 -20.34 -1.46 10.83
N ALA A 408 -21.44 -2.04 11.30
CA ALA A 408 -21.41 -3.36 11.93
C ALA A 408 -20.91 -4.44 10.97
N LYS A 409 -21.23 -4.33 9.67
CA LYS A 409 -20.83 -5.31 8.66
C LYS A 409 -19.40 -5.14 8.16
N PHE A 410 -18.98 -3.90 7.86
CA PHE A 410 -17.66 -3.57 7.34
C PHE A 410 -16.58 -3.51 8.43
N GLY A 411 -16.96 -3.39 9.70
CA GLY A 411 -16.04 -3.37 10.82
C GLY A 411 -15.25 -2.06 10.93
N ALA A 412 -14.20 -2.08 11.76
CA ALA A 412 -13.38 -0.89 12.05
C ALA A 412 -12.25 -0.66 11.03
N ASN A 413 -11.89 -1.68 10.24
CA ASN A 413 -10.74 -1.63 9.33
C ASN A 413 -11.12 -1.06 7.95
N ASN A 414 -12.38 -1.22 7.54
CA ASN A 414 -12.89 -0.65 6.30
C ASN A 414 -13.48 0.74 6.54
N LEU A 415 -13.33 1.61 5.54
CA LEU A 415 -13.94 2.93 5.55
C LEU A 415 -15.45 2.81 5.28
N VAL A 416 -16.24 3.57 6.01
CA VAL A 416 -17.67 3.79 5.76
C VAL A 416 -17.90 5.29 5.73
N THR A 417 -18.21 5.82 4.58
CA THR A 417 -18.43 7.26 4.37
C THR A 417 -19.78 7.50 3.72
N ALA A 418 -20.20 8.76 3.66
CA ALA A 418 -21.42 9.09 2.93
C ALA A 418 -21.37 10.49 2.34
N ALA A 419 -21.87 10.62 1.11
CA ALA A 419 -22.26 11.91 0.56
C ALA A 419 -23.59 12.37 1.16
N THR A 420 -23.68 13.69 1.38
CA THR A 420 -24.81 14.30 2.07
C THR A 420 -25.21 15.60 1.40
N THR A 421 -26.48 15.96 1.57
CA THR A 421 -27.02 17.25 1.15
C THR A 421 -26.30 18.43 1.81
N ALA A 422 -26.26 19.57 1.12
CA ALA A 422 -25.86 20.85 1.69
C ALA A 422 -27.05 21.80 1.96
N ASP A 423 -28.30 21.32 1.92
CA ASP A 423 -29.48 22.15 2.23
C ASP A 423 -29.53 22.52 3.72
N GLY A 424 -28.90 23.66 4.04
CA GLY A 424 -28.88 24.27 5.37
C GLY A 424 -30.05 25.21 5.66
N SER A 425 -31.10 25.22 4.82
CA SER A 425 -32.29 26.03 5.08
C SER A 425 -33.08 25.51 6.29
N ALA A 426 -33.88 26.36 6.92
CA ALA A 426 -34.73 25.96 8.05
C ALA A 426 -35.77 24.93 7.58
N GLY A 427 -35.81 23.76 8.23
CA GLY A 427 -36.61 22.62 7.77
C GLY A 427 -36.07 21.94 6.49
N GLY A 428 -34.84 22.28 6.09
CA GLY A 428 -34.17 21.71 4.92
C GLY A 428 -33.69 20.27 5.12
N LYS A 429 -33.10 19.69 4.08
CA LYS A 429 -32.75 18.26 4.04
C LYS A 429 -31.76 17.81 5.11
N ILE A 430 -30.88 18.68 5.61
CA ILE A 430 -29.99 18.35 6.74
C ILE A 430 -30.80 18.02 8.01
N GLU A 431 -31.97 18.62 8.20
CA GLU A 431 -32.85 18.35 9.34
C GLU A 431 -33.77 17.13 9.13
N SER A 432 -33.87 16.62 7.90
CA SER A 432 -34.80 15.54 7.56
C SER A 432 -34.34 14.16 8.00
N ALA A 433 -33.04 13.97 8.28
CA ALA A 433 -32.45 12.69 8.67
C ALA A 433 -31.53 12.80 9.90
N ASP A 434 -31.37 11.70 10.65
CA ASP A 434 -30.53 11.63 11.85
C ASP A 434 -29.03 11.52 11.51
N TYR A 435 -28.48 12.55 10.85
CA TYR A 435 -27.04 12.64 10.52
C TYR A 435 -26.16 12.72 11.76
N ALA A 436 -26.65 13.34 12.83
CA ALA A 436 -25.93 13.46 14.10
C ALA A 436 -25.74 12.09 14.77
N GLY A 437 -26.82 11.31 14.90
CA GLY A 437 -26.77 9.97 15.43
C GLY A 437 -26.01 9.00 14.52
N ALA A 438 -26.06 9.20 13.19
CA ALA A 438 -25.29 8.43 12.22
C ALA A 438 -23.78 8.75 12.22
N ALA A 439 -23.38 9.94 12.69
CA ALA A 439 -21.98 10.41 12.62
C ALA A 439 -21.00 9.50 13.35
N GLN A 440 -21.44 8.69 14.31
CA GLN A 440 -20.59 7.71 15.01
C GLN A 440 -20.24 6.48 14.15
N TYR A 441 -21.01 6.20 13.10
CA TYR A 441 -20.86 5.02 12.25
C TYR A 441 -20.11 5.31 10.95
N VAL A 442 -20.00 6.57 10.56
CA VAL A 442 -19.19 6.98 9.40
C VAL A 442 -17.83 7.51 9.82
N ASP A 443 -16.82 7.36 8.97
CA ASP A 443 -15.52 8.00 9.12
C ASP A 443 -15.65 9.52 8.91
N TRP A 444 -16.35 9.92 7.84
CA TRP A 444 -16.71 11.31 7.53
C TRP A 444 -17.90 11.40 6.57
N TYR A 445 -18.40 12.62 6.39
CA TYR A 445 -19.40 13.02 5.40
C TYR A 445 -18.78 13.88 4.29
N ASN A 446 -19.12 13.55 3.05
CA ASN A 446 -18.85 14.36 1.87
C ASN A 446 -20.04 15.34 1.70
N VAL A 447 -19.96 16.55 2.26
CA VAL A 447 -21.07 17.51 2.18
C VAL A 447 -21.07 18.20 0.82
N MET A 448 -22.07 17.92 -0.03
CA MET A 448 -22.15 18.41 -1.41
C MET A 448 -22.42 19.90 -1.50
N THR A 449 -21.44 20.73 -1.09
CA THR A 449 -21.52 22.19 -1.04
C THR A 449 -21.34 22.85 -2.41
N TYR A 450 -22.03 22.30 -3.38
CA TYR A 450 -22.20 22.75 -4.75
C TYR A 450 -23.67 22.49 -5.13
N ASP A 451 -24.06 22.88 -6.34
CA ASP A 451 -25.44 22.71 -6.84
C ASP A 451 -26.53 23.40 -6.00
N PHE A 452 -26.15 24.50 -5.33
CA PHE A 452 -27.13 25.34 -4.65
C PHE A 452 -28.06 26.04 -5.63
N PHE A 453 -27.56 26.43 -6.80
CA PHE A 453 -28.32 27.14 -7.83
C PHE A 453 -27.93 26.65 -9.22
N GLY A 454 -28.89 26.58 -10.14
CA GLY A 454 -28.68 26.01 -11.46
C GLY A 454 -29.88 26.20 -12.37
N ALA A 455 -29.72 25.79 -13.64
CA ALA A 455 -30.70 26.06 -14.69
C ALA A 455 -32.02 25.26 -14.59
N TRP A 456 -32.19 24.42 -13.57
CA TRP A 456 -33.53 23.94 -13.18
C TRP A 456 -34.47 25.12 -12.87
N ASP A 457 -33.93 26.22 -12.34
CA ASP A 457 -34.59 27.51 -12.30
C ASP A 457 -34.34 28.24 -13.63
N ALA A 458 -35.01 27.78 -14.69
CA ALA A 458 -34.72 28.19 -16.08
C ALA A 458 -34.83 29.70 -16.34
N LYS A 459 -35.62 30.43 -15.55
CA LYS A 459 -35.80 31.89 -15.65
C LYS A 459 -34.81 32.68 -14.79
N GLY A 460 -33.87 32.00 -14.14
CA GLY A 460 -33.03 32.57 -13.10
C GLY A 460 -33.80 32.78 -11.79
N PRO A 461 -33.31 33.66 -10.90
CA PRO A 461 -32.14 34.52 -11.10
C PRO A 461 -30.82 33.74 -11.25
N THR A 462 -29.87 34.26 -12.03
CA THR A 462 -28.50 33.73 -12.08
C THR A 462 -27.88 33.83 -10.68
N ALA A 463 -27.26 32.75 -10.23
CA ALA A 463 -26.65 32.70 -8.91
C ALA A 463 -25.47 31.72 -8.89
N PRO A 464 -24.43 31.98 -8.07
CA PRO A 464 -23.28 31.11 -7.96
C PRO A 464 -23.66 29.75 -7.42
N HIS A 465 -23.35 28.65 -8.11
CA HIS A 465 -23.82 27.32 -7.71
C HIS A 465 -23.12 26.73 -6.48
N SER A 466 -21.99 27.29 -6.05
CA SER A 466 -21.19 26.79 -4.93
C SER A 466 -20.75 27.89 -3.94
N PRO A 467 -21.62 28.86 -3.54
CA PRO A 467 -21.19 30.01 -2.76
C PRO A 467 -20.71 29.59 -1.37
N LEU A 468 -19.55 30.09 -0.95
CA LEU A 468 -18.99 29.84 0.37
C LEU A 468 -19.82 30.52 1.47
N THR A 469 -20.27 31.76 1.24
CA THR A 469 -21.02 32.57 2.22
C THR A 469 -22.28 33.18 1.61
N SER A 470 -23.15 33.73 2.46
CA SER A 470 -24.31 34.50 1.97
C SER A 470 -23.87 35.82 1.31
N TYR A 471 -24.73 36.37 0.46
CA TYR A 471 -24.55 37.65 -0.21
C TYR A 471 -25.91 38.35 -0.42
N THR A 472 -25.89 39.68 -0.58
CA THR A 472 -27.10 40.45 -0.85
C THR A 472 -27.74 40.00 -2.17
N GLY A 473 -29.01 39.60 -2.12
CA GLY A 473 -29.73 39.10 -3.30
C GLY A 473 -29.60 37.60 -3.54
N ILE A 474 -29.02 36.83 -2.62
CA ILE A 474 -29.02 35.36 -2.72
C ILE A 474 -30.46 34.82 -2.83
N PRO A 475 -30.79 33.95 -3.80
CA PRO A 475 -32.18 33.55 -4.04
C PRO A 475 -32.79 32.72 -2.91
N LYS A 476 -31.96 31.94 -2.21
CA LYS A 476 -32.39 31.08 -1.12
C LYS A 476 -31.44 31.17 0.07
N ALA A 477 -31.97 31.52 1.24
CA ALA A 477 -31.20 31.54 2.48
C ALA A 477 -30.81 30.12 2.92
N GLY A 478 -29.63 29.96 3.52
CA GLY A 478 -29.10 28.67 3.95
C GLY A 478 -28.44 27.84 2.83
N PHE A 479 -28.45 28.32 1.60
CA PHE A 479 -27.87 27.66 0.43
C PHE A 479 -26.43 28.15 0.19
N THR A 480 -25.58 27.93 1.20
CA THR A 480 -24.16 28.28 1.17
C THR A 480 -23.35 27.20 1.88
N THR A 481 -22.08 27.06 1.53
CA THR A 481 -21.16 26.14 2.22
C THR A 481 -21.10 26.44 3.72
N ALA A 482 -21.00 27.72 4.11
CA ALA A 482 -20.89 28.12 5.51
C ALA A 482 -22.14 27.74 6.32
N ASP A 483 -23.33 27.96 5.77
CA ASP A 483 -24.60 27.63 6.44
C ASP A 483 -24.77 26.11 6.58
N ALA A 484 -24.47 25.34 5.52
CA ALA A 484 -24.54 23.88 5.54
C ALA A 484 -23.62 23.29 6.63
N MET A 485 -22.35 23.72 6.65
CA MET A 485 -21.37 23.27 7.64
C MET A 485 -21.74 23.71 9.06
N ALA A 486 -22.25 24.93 9.23
CA ALA A 486 -22.75 25.39 10.52
C ALA A 486 -23.94 24.54 10.99
N LYS A 487 -24.83 24.15 10.08
CA LYS A 487 -26.00 23.32 10.39
C LYS A 487 -25.62 21.94 10.88
N PHE A 488 -24.72 21.24 10.18
CA PHE A 488 -24.20 19.95 10.63
C PHE A 488 -23.54 20.03 12.00
N LYS A 489 -22.71 21.06 12.24
CA LYS A 489 -22.09 21.28 13.56
C LYS A 489 -23.15 21.55 14.65
N ALA A 490 -24.18 22.32 14.34
CA ALA A 490 -25.25 22.66 15.27
C ALA A 490 -26.08 21.44 15.70
N ILE A 491 -26.31 20.48 14.80
CA ILE A 491 -26.97 19.21 15.15
C ILE A 491 -26.05 18.21 15.85
N GLY A 492 -24.75 18.52 16.00
CA GLY A 492 -23.80 17.72 16.78
C GLY A 492 -22.82 16.88 15.95
N VAL A 493 -22.74 17.06 14.63
CA VAL A 493 -21.71 16.39 13.82
C VAL A 493 -20.34 17.04 14.07
N PRO A 494 -19.29 16.28 14.43
CA PRO A 494 -17.96 16.83 14.63
C PRO A 494 -17.40 17.48 13.35
N ALA A 495 -16.78 18.66 13.49
CA ALA A 495 -16.23 19.39 12.35
C ALA A 495 -15.19 18.57 11.55
N ASN A 496 -14.36 17.79 12.26
CA ASN A 496 -13.35 16.93 11.64
C ASN A 496 -13.94 15.73 10.85
N LYS A 497 -15.25 15.50 10.93
CA LYS A 497 -15.98 14.52 10.09
C LYS A 497 -16.66 15.15 8.89
N LEU A 498 -16.54 16.45 8.66
CA LEU A 498 -17.16 17.13 7.53
C LEU A 498 -16.10 17.47 6.48
N LEU A 499 -16.33 17.06 5.24
CA LEU A 499 -15.53 17.47 4.08
C LEU A 499 -16.27 18.52 3.26
N ILE A 500 -15.59 19.59 2.90
CA ILE A 500 -16.10 20.59 1.94
C ILE A 500 -16.13 20.01 0.53
N GLY A 501 -17.23 20.19 -0.20
CA GLY A 501 -17.38 19.75 -1.59
C GLY A 501 -17.07 20.85 -2.60
N ILE A 502 -16.34 20.51 -3.66
CA ILE A 502 -16.01 21.39 -4.79
C ILE A 502 -16.51 20.78 -6.11
N GLY A 503 -17.24 21.55 -6.91
CA GLY A 503 -17.62 21.16 -8.26
C GLY A 503 -16.52 21.52 -9.26
N PHE A 504 -15.98 20.54 -9.99
CA PHE A 504 -15.02 20.72 -11.10
C PHE A 504 -15.72 21.02 -12.43
N TYR A 505 -16.88 21.67 -12.32
CA TYR A 505 -17.78 22.07 -13.39
C TYR A 505 -18.44 23.37 -12.97
N GLY A 506 -19.09 24.03 -13.92
CA GLY A 506 -19.95 25.17 -13.65
C GLY A 506 -21.41 24.86 -13.93
N ARG A 507 -22.29 25.65 -13.32
CA ARG A 507 -23.71 25.75 -13.73
C ARG A 507 -23.99 27.07 -14.41
N GLY A 508 -24.82 27.05 -15.44
CA GLY A 508 -25.02 28.22 -16.28
C GLY A 508 -26.37 28.36 -16.96
N TRP A 509 -26.68 29.60 -17.30
CA TRP A 509 -27.90 30.05 -17.96
C TRP A 509 -27.57 30.81 -19.23
N THR A 510 -28.53 30.88 -20.16
CA THR A 510 -28.44 31.71 -21.37
C THR A 510 -29.57 32.72 -21.45
N GLY A 511 -29.40 33.73 -22.31
CA GLY A 511 -30.31 34.85 -22.47
C GLY A 511 -30.39 35.72 -21.21
N VAL A 512 -29.25 35.91 -20.55
CA VAL A 512 -29.21 36.61 -19.26
C VAL A 512 -29.32 38.12 -19.41
N THR A 513 -29.88 38.79 -18.40
CA THR A 513 -30.15 40.24 -18.45
C THR A 513 -29.06 41.13 -17.82
N GLN A 514 -28.10 40.54 -17.11
CA GLN A 514 -27.00 41.29 -16.45
C GLN A 514 -25.79 40.40 -16.20
N ASP A 515 -24.63 41.04 -16.07
CA ASP A 515 -23.34 40.38 -15.82
C ASP A 515 -23.23 39.84 -14.38
N ALA A 516 -23.68 40.63 -13.41
CA ALA A 516 -23.63 40.27 -11.99
C ALA A 516 -24.73 39.24 -11.65
N PRO A 517 -24.56 38.41 -10.60
CA PRO A 517 -25.62 37.55 -10.10
C PRO A 517 -26.93 38.31 -9.83
N GLY A 518 -28.06 37.65 -10.03
CA GLY A 518 -29.41 38.21 -9.83
C GLY A 518 -30.20 38.45 -11.11
N GLY A 519 -29.58 38.26 -12.28
CA GLY A 519 -30.22 38.47 -13.57
C GLY A 519 -31.24 37.40 -13.93
N THR A 520 -32.29 37.77 -14.65
CA THR A 520 -33.18 36.78 -15.28
C THR A 520 -32.48 36.07 -16.45
N ALA A 521 -33.01 34.91 -16.84
CA ALA A 521 -32.53 34.09 -17.94
C ALA A 521 -33.68 33.57 -18.81
N THR A 522 -33.37 33.03 -19.99
CA THR A 522 -34.36 32.38 -20.86
C THR A 522 -34.26 30.85 -20.86
N GLY A 523 -33.19 30.28 -20.27
CA GLY A 523 -33.01 28.84 -20.17
C GLY A 523 -31.60 28.43 -19.76
N PRO A 524 -31.31 27.11 -19.76
CA PRO A 524 -29.96 26.60 -19.50
C PRO A 524 -28.97 27.04 -20.60
N ALA A 525 -27.73 27.32 -20.20
CA ALA A 525 -26.64 27.49 -21.17
C ALA A 525 -26.28 26.14 -21.81
N ALA A 526 -25.84 26.16 -23.07
CA ALA A 526 -25.39 24.95 -23.73
C ALA A 526 -24.11 24.41 -23.06
N GLY A 527 -24.13 23.14 -22.67
CA GLY A 527 -22.98 22.41 -22.15
C GLY A 527 -22.63 21.20 -23.02
N THR A 528 -21.40 20.73 -22.92
CA THR A 528 -20.88 19.63 -23.75
C THR A 528 -21.63 18.31 -23.54
N TYR A 529 -21.94 17.98 -22.28
CA TYR A 529 -22.58 16.71 -21.93
C TYR A 529 -24.02 16.89 -21.43
N GLU A 530 -24.33 18.02 -20.81
CA GLU A 530 -25.65 18.31 -20.23
C GLU A 530 -25.96 19.81 -20.34
N GLN A 531 -27.23 20.14 -20.59
CA GLN A 531 -27.67 21.54 -20.61
C GLN A 531 -27.55 22.17 -19.22
N GLY A 532 -26.91 23.33 -19.15
CA GLY A 532 -26.70 24.09 -17.93
C GLY A 532 -25.53 23.60 -17.08
N ILE A 533 -24.71 22.66 -17.57
CA ILE A 533 -23.50 22.16 -16.90
C ILE A 533 -22.34 22.12 -17.91
N GLU A 534 -21.17 22.64 -17.52
CA GLU A 534 -19.96 22.53 -18.35
C GLU A 534 -18.71 22.33 -17.49
N ASP A 535 -17.76 21.54 -18.00
CA ASP A 535 -16.53 21.21 -17.29
C ASP A 535 -15.66 22.46 -17.08
N TYR A 536 -14.97 22.55 -15.94
CA TYR A 536 -14.03 23.64 -15.67
C TYR A 536 -12.98 23.79 -16.77
N LYS A 537 -12.42 22.66 -17.25
CA LYS A 537 -11.40 22.63 -18.30
C LYS A 537 -11.84 23.31 -19.60
N VAL A 538 -13.15 23.34 -19.87
CA VAL A 538 -13.76 24.04 -21.02
C VAL A 538 -14.01 25.50 -20.65
N LEU A 539 -14.74 25.75 -19.55
CA LEU A 539 -15.17 27.08 -19.11
C LEU A 539 -14.00 28.05 -18.93
N LYS A 540 -12.88 27.60 -18.38
CA LYS A 540 -11.69 28.44 -18.16
C LYS A 540 -11.18 29.14 -19.42
N THR A 541 -11.51 28.60 -20.60
CA THR A 541 -11.12 29.16 -21.90
C THR A 541 -12.32 29.75 -22.64
N SER A 542 -13.46 29.04 -22.67
CA SER A 542 -14.62 29.45 -23.46
C SER A 542 -15.43 30.58 -22.81
N CYS A 543 -15.42 30.67 -21.47
CA CYS A 543 -16.11 31.69 -20.70
C CYS A 543 -15.32 32.04 -19.42
N PRO A 544 -14.16 32.69 -19.55
CA PRO A 544 -13.31 32.99 -18.40
C PRO A 544 -14.01 33.87 -17.36
N ALA A 545 -13.67 33.69 -16.09
CA ALA A 545 -14.27 34.40 -14.97
C ALA A 545 -14.15 35.92 -15.15
N THR A 546 -15.27 36.63 -15.02
CA THR A 546 -15.35 38.09 -15.08
C THR A 546 -15.52 38.72 -13.71
N GLY A 547 -15.83 37.92 -12.68
CA GLY A 547 -15.90 38.38 -11.30
C GLY A 547 -15.99 37.23 -10.30
N THR A 548 -16.00 37.58 -9.02
CA THR A 548 -16.26 36.65 -7.91
C THR A 548 -17.32 37.23 -6.99
N VAL A 549 -18.13 36.36 -6.40
CA VAL A 549 -19.10 36.69 -5.37
C VAL A 549 -19.12 35.55 -4.35
N ALA A 550 -19.23 35.88 -3.06
CA ALA A 550 -19.39 34.87 -2.02
C ALA A 550 -18.37 33.71 -2.06
N GLY A 551 -17.14 33.96 -2.49
CA GLY A 551 -16.09 32.94 -2.60
C GLY A 551 -16.19 32.01 -3.81
N THR A 552 -16.99 32.33 -4.82
CA THR A 552 -17.12 31.57 -6.08
C THR A 552 -16.97 32.49 -7.28
N ALA A 553 -16.43 31.99 -8.39
CA ALA A 553 -16.31 32.76 -9.62
C ALA A 553 -17.62 32.75 -10.40
N TYR A 554 -17.83 33.82 -11.17
CA TYR A 554 -18.82 33.86 -12.22
C TYR A 554 -18.24 34.48 -13.49
N ALA A 555 -18.85 34.15 -14.61
CA ALA A 555 -18.47 34.61 -15.94
C ALA A 555 -19.72 35.00 -16.72
N HIS A 556 -19.64 36.10 -17.48
CA HIS A 556 -20.62 36.46 -18.48
C HIS A 556 -19.93 36.53 -19.84
N CYS A 557 -20.41 35.74 -20.81
CA CYS A 557 -19.83 35.62 -22.15
C CYS A 557 -20.93 35.53 -23.20
N GLY A 558 -21.08 36.62 -23.98
CA GLY A 558 -22.18 36.72 -24.94
C GLY A 558 -23.53 36.75 -24.21
N THR A 559 -24.37 35.76 -24.45
CA THR A 559 -25.67 35.60 -23.78
C THR A 559 -25.61 34.66 -22.58
N ASN A 560 -24.47 34.04 -22.30
CA ASN A 560 -24.32 32.99 -21.30
C ASN A 560 -23.73 33.54 -20.00
N TRP A 561 -24.25 33.04 -18.88
CA TRP A 561 -23.72 33.26 -17.55
C TRP A 561 -23.37 31.93 -16.90
N TRP A 562 -22.18 31.84 -16.31
CA TRP A 562 -21.69 30.64 -15.64
C TRP A 562 -21.17 30.96 -14.26
N SER A 563 -21.34 30.04 -13.32
CA SER A 563 -20.59 30.03 -12.07
C SER A 563 -19.87 28.71 -11.89
N TYR A 564 -18.62 28.79 -11.45
CA TYR A 564 -17.73 27.65 -11.24
C TYR A 564 -16.63 28.00 -10.24
N ASP A 565 -15.91 26.99 -9.77
CA ASP A 565 -14.71 27.17 -8.97
C ASP A 565 -13.44 27.26 -9.83
N THR A 566 -12.50 28.12 -9.41
CA THR A 566 -11.18 28.33 -10.01
C THR A 566 -10.10 28.00 -8.97
N PRO A 567 -8.81 27.89 -9.34
CA PRO A 567 -7.75 27.70 -8.35
C PRO A 567 -7.76 28.73 -7.23
N ALA A 568 -8.08 30.00 -7.54
CA ALA A 568 -8.12 31.08 -6.55
C ALA A 568 -9.30 30.95 -5.58
N THR A 569 -10.50 30.57 -6.06
CA THR A 569 -11.66 30.35 -5.19
C THR A 569 -11.49 29.08 -4.36
N ILE A 570 -10.94 28.01 -4.94
CA ILE A 570 -10.57 26.79 -4.21
C ILE A 570 -9.57 27.11 -3.11
N ALA A 571 -8.49 27.85 -3.37
CA ALA A 571 -7.51 28.22 -2.35
C ALA A 571 -8.17 28.94 -1.16
N SER A 572 -9.09 29.86 -1.44
CA SER A 572 -9.85 30.59 -0.42
C SER A 572 -10.78 29.66 0.38
N LYS A 573 -11.47 28.75 -0.30
CA LYS A 573 -12.35 27.72 0.33
C LYS A 573 -11.55 26.73 1.19
N MET A 574 -10.37 26.31 0.74
CA MET A 574 -9.50 25.41 1.51
C MET A 574 -8.95 26.12 2.76
N ALA A 575 -8.55 27.40 2.65
CA ALA A 575 -8.17 28.20 3.80
C ALA A 575 -9.31 28.33 4.82
N TRP A 576 -10.54 28.58 4.33
CA TRP A 576 -11.73 28.59 5.18
C TRP A 576 -11.98 27.22 5.84
N ALA A 577 -11.90 26.12 5.10
CA ALA A 577 -12.09 24.77 5.61
C ALA A 577 -11.10 24.42 6.74
N LYS A 578 -9.83 24.82 6.61
CA LYS A 578 -8.83 24.70 7.68
C LYS A 578 -9.22 25.49 8.92
N ASN A 579 -9.63 26.75 8.75
CA ASN A 579 -10.06 27.60 9.86
C ASN A 579 -11.32 27.08 10.56
N GLN A 580 -12.18 26.35 9.85
CA GLN A 580 -13.37 25.70 10.40
C GLN A 580 -13.07 24.34 11.07
N GLY A 581 -11.83 23.86 11.03
CA GLY A 581 -11.45 22.56 11.59
C GLY A 581 -12.01 21.37 10.82
N LEU A 582 -12.33 21.54 9.53
CA LEU A 582 -12.93 20.48 8.71
C LEU A 582 -11.96 19.31 8.49
N GLY A 583 -12.51 18.12 8.21
CA GLY A 583 -11.73 16.90 7.96
C GLY A 583 -10.91 16.93 6.68
N GLY A 584 -11.26 17.82 5.74
CA GLY A 584 -10.63 17.94 4.43
C GLY A 584 -11.61 18.42 3.37
N ALA A 585 -11.39 18.03 2.12
CA ALA A 585 -12.26 18.33 0.99
C ALA A 585 -12.45 17.11 0.09
N PHE A 586 -13.55 17.16 -0.66
CA PHE A 586 -13.77 16.30 -1.79
C PHE A 586 -14.24 17.09 -3.02
N PHE A 587 -14.23 16.45 -4.19
CA PHE A 587 -14.71 17.09 -5.41
C PHE A 587 -15.45 16.13 -6.36
N TRP A 588 -16.39 16.71 -7.08
CA TRP A 588 -17.12 16.10 -8.19
C TRP A 588 -16.80 16.86 -9.48
N GLU A 589 -16.23 16.27 -10.52
CA GLU A 589 -15.65 14.94 -10.67
C GLU A 589 -14.32 15.07 -11.42
N PHE A 590 -13.45 14.06 -11.37
CA PHE A 590 -12.10 14.14 -11.95
C PHE A 590 -12.07 14.60 -13.41
N SER A 591 -13.06 14.18 -14.21
CA SER A 591 -13.10 14.43 -15.64
C SER A 591 -13.28 15.92 -15.98
N GLY A 592 -13.78 16.74 -15.05
CA GLY A 592 -13.97 18.18 -15.24
C GLY A 592 -12.69 19.03 -15.11
N ASP A 593 -11.63 18.48 -14.53
CA ASP A 593 -10.34 19.17 -14.35
C ASP A 593 -9.52 19.18 -15.66
N THR A 594 -8.51 20.04 -15.70
CA THR A 594 -7.57 20.15 -16.82
C THR A 594 -6.66 18.92 -16.93
N ALA A 595 -6.05 18.73 -18.09
CA ALA A 595 -5.13 17.63 -18.34
C ALA A 595 -3.89 17.60 -17.41
N ASN A 596 -3.59 18.70 -16.71
CA ASN A 596 -2.53 18.83 -15.72
C ASN A 596 -3.03 18.90 -14.25
N GLY A 597 -4.32 18.62 -14.01
CA GLY A 597 -4.91 18.52 -12.67
C GLY A 597 -4.85 19.82 -11.88
N GLU A 598 -5.24 20.93 -12.49
CA GLU A 598 -5.10 22.28 -11.94
C GLU A 598 -5.95 22.50 -10.69
N LEU A 599 -7.21 22.07 -10.70
CA LEU A 599 -8.10 22.18 -9.54
C LEU A 599 -7.71 21.21 -8.43
N VAL A 600 -7.31 19.97 -8.77
CA VAL A 600 -6.73 19.03 -7.79
C VAL A 600 -5.49 19.63 -7.12
N SER A 601 -4.64 20.32 -7.89
CA SER A 601 -3.45 21.00 -7.36
C SER A 601 -3.81 22.12 -6.41
N ALA A 602 -4.85 22.89 -6.71
CA ALA A 602 -5.35 23.94 -5.85
C ALA A 602 -5.89 23.39 -4.51
N ILE A 603 -6.58 22.26 -4.53
CA ILE A 603 -7.00 21.56 -3.29
C ILE A 603 -5.76 21.09 -2.52
N SER A 604 -4.88 20.33 -3.16
CA SER A 604 -3.74 19.69 -2.49
C SER A 604 -2.69 20.68 -1.94
N SER A 605 -2.56 21.86 -2.53
CA SER A 605 -1.56 22.85 -2.07
C SER A 605 -2.09 23.72 -0.93
N ASN A 606 -3.40 23.70 -0.68
CA ASN A 606 -4.05 24.60 0.27
C ASN A 606 -4.74 23.88 1.44
N LEU A 607 -4.81 22.54 1.43
CA LEU A 607 -5.20 21.69 2.56
C LEU A 607 -3.98 21.00 3.16
#